data_AF-I0YVW3-F1
#
_entry.id   AF-I0YVW3-F1
#
_cell.length_a   1.000
_cell.length_b   1.000
_cell.length_c   1.000
_cell.angle_alpha   90.00
_cell.angle_beta   90.00
_cell.angle_gamma   90.00
#
_symmetry.space_group_name_H-M   'P 1'
#
loop_
_entity.id
_entity.type
_entity.pdbx_description
1 polymer ?
#
loop_
_entity_poly.entity_id
_entity_poly.type
_entity_poly.pdbx_seq_one_letter_code
_entity_poly.pdbx_strand_id
1 'polypeptide(L)'
;AGNEDAVEVYVNFTGFMWELGREMNALLIFAEHRYYGDSQPLGPSSLDRDPSYLSIEQALADFATLIYHVKEKHGARDSPVIAFGGSYGGMLAAWLRAKYPNAVQGAIAGSAPVGAYVVTYDASPEAGAAKHCRANVHSFFQELLADKERASFWQHLADVFRLCLAPESGKDVENVAYWVQGAFDSFAMGNYPYPSTYMGGALPAWPMRAACDHLADEKPSKEDLLQGMAAAVGLLYNATGDAPCYNATQLVGPAGPGATWMFQWCTERAGQELPFYPATGRTDMFWDQGI
;
A
#
# COMPACT_ATOMS: atom_id res chain seq x y z
N ALA A 1 -14.85 -6.77 -6.97
CA ALA A 1 -13.81 -6.64 -7.99
C ALA A 1 -12.51 -6.86 -7.28
N GLY A 2 -11.90 -8.04 -7.46
CA GLY A 2 -10.54 -8.29 -6.99
C GLY A 2 -9.56 -7.39 -7.73
N ASN A 3 -8.44 -7.11 -7.10
CA ASN A 3 -7.49 -6.09 -7.53
C ASN A 3 -6.06 -6.67 -7.50
N GLU A 4 -5.07 -5.90 -7.04
CA GLU A 4 -3.64 -6.14 -7.22
C GLU A 4 -3.01 -7.24 -6.33
N ASP A 5 -3.77 -8.28 -5.99
CA ASP A 5 -3.29 -9.41 -5.17
C ASP A 5 -4.18 -10.65 -5.34
N ALA A 6 -3.78 -11.77 -4.73
CA ALA A 6 -4.58 -12.98 -4.61
C ALA A 6 -5.93 -12.71 -3.94
N VAL A 7 -6.99 -13.33 -4.46
CA VAL A 7 -8.37 -12.99 -4.06
C VAL A 7 -8.67 -13.33 -2.60
N GLU A 8 -7.98 -14.31 -2.02
CA GLU A 8 -8.11 -14.76 -0.64
C GLU A 8 -7.83 -13.63 0.36
N VAL A 9 -6.93 -12.70 0.02
CA VAL A 9 -6.66 -11.51 0.84
C VAL A 9 -7.97 -10.71 0.99
N TYR A 10 -8.64 -10.40 -0.11
CA TYR A 10 -9.87 -9.62 -0.10
C TYR A 10 -11.03 -10.36 0.55
N VAL A 11 -11.09 -11.68 0.38
CA VAL A 11 -12.06 -12.55 1.07
C VAL A 11 -11.95 -12.40 2.59
N ASN A 12 -10.72 -12.38 3.12
CA ASN A 12 -10.45 -12.31 4.55
C ASN A 12 -10.63 -10.90 5.14
N PHE A 13 -10.34 -9.84 4.37
CA PHE A 13 -10.36 -8.46 4.88
C PHE A 13 -11.61 -7.65 4.51
N THR A 14 -12.50 -8.18 3.67
CA THR A 14 -13.77 -7.50 3.31
C THR A 14 -14.95 -8.01 4.13
N GLY A 15 -14.85 -7.93 5.47
CA GLY A 15 -15.87 -8.39 6.42
C GLY A 15 -17.27 -7.84 6.15
N PHE A 16 -17.36 -6.58 5.72
CA PHE A 16 -18.64 -5.92 5.44
C PHE A 16 -19.46 -6.62 4.35
N MET A 17 -18.83 -7.25 3.35
CA MET A 17 -19.56 -8.03 2.34
C MET A 17 -20.25 -9.25 2.95
N TRP A 18 -19.62 -9.91 3.94
CA TRP A 18 -20.20 -11.06 4.64
C TRP A 18 -21.41 -10.67 5.48
N GLU A 19 -21.31 -9.55 6.20
CA GLU A 19 -22.39 -9.01 7.02
C GLU A 19 -23.60 -8.61 6.16
N LEU A 20 -23.36 -7.79 5.13
CA LEU A 20 -24.39 -7.30 4.23
C LEU A 20 -24.99 -8.43 3.39
N GLY A 21 -24.16 -9.37 2.94
CA GLY A 21 -24.60 -10.54 2.19
C GLY A 21 -25.62 -11.36 2.96
N ARG A 22 -25.38 -11.56 4.26
CA ARG A 22 -26.35 -12.24 5.15
C ARG A 22 -27.64 -11.44 5.32
N GLU A 23 -27.56 -10.13 5.51
CA GLU A 23 -28.73 -9.27 5.68
C GLU A 23 -29.60 -9.19 4.42
N MET A 24 -28.96 -9.12 3.24
CA MET A 24 -29.63 -9.02 1.95
C MET A 24 -29.99 -10.37 1.34
N ASN A 25 -29.63 -11.49 2.00
CA ASN A 25 -29.72 -12.84 1.45
C ASN A 25 -29.09 -12.94 0.04
N ALA A 26 -27.91 -12.35 -0.11
CA ALA A 26 -27.21 -12.21 -1.37
C ALA A 26 -26.17 -13.33 -1.59
N LEU A 27 -25.99 -13.72 -2.86
CA LEU A 27 -24.85 -14.53 -3.26
C LEU A 27 -23.58 -13.65 -3.27
N LEU A 28 -22.53 -14.11 -2.59
CA LEU A 28 -21.23 -13.46 -2.60
C LEU A 28 -20.33 -14.05 -3.68
N ILE A 29 -19.70 -13.17 -4.46
CA ILE A 29 -18.76 -13.53 -5.52
C ILE A 29 -17.51 -12.69 -5.34
N PHE A 30 -16.39 -13.34 -5.05
CA PHE A 30 -15.07 -12.74 -5.08
C PHE A 30 -14.38 -13.19 -6.36
N ALA A 31 -14.23 -12.26 -7.30
CA ALA A 31 -13.62 -12.51 -8.59
C ALA A 31 -12.17 -12.03 -8.56
N GLU A 32 -11.23 -12.95 -8.75
CA GLU A 32 -9.81 -12.64 -8.83
C GLU A 32 -9.48 -11.86 -10.11
N HIS A 33 -8.52 -10.95 -10.01
CA HIS A 33 -8.07 -10.15 -11.14
C HIS A 33 -7.11 -10.96 -12.01
N ARG A 34 -7.21 -10.83 -13.34
CA ARG A 34 -6.25 -11.46 -14.26
C ARG A 34 -4.80 -11.05 -13.90
N TYR A 35 -3.87 -11.99 -14.04
CA TYR A 35 -2.44 -11.89 -13.68
C TYR A 35 -2.12 -11.85 -12.17
N TYR A 36 -3.13 -11.86 -11.29
CA TYR A 36 -2.95 -11.96 -9.84
C TYR A 36 -3.40 -13.32 -9.34
N GLY A 37 -2.82 -13.75 -8.21
CA GLY A 37 -3.06 -15.06 -7.62
C GLY A 37 -2.95 -16.19 -8.63
N ASP A 38 -3.97 -17.04 -8.66
CA ASP A 38 -4.04 -18.22 -9.54
C ASP A 38 -4.61 -17.89 -10.94
N SER A 39 -5.16 -16.69 -11.12
CA SER A 39 -5.79 -16.24 -12.37
C SER A 39 -4.78 -15.80 -13.41
N GLN A 40 -4.03 -16.77 -13.94
CA GLN A 40 -2.91 -16.57 -14.86
C GLN A 40 -3.28 -16.95 -16.32
N PRO A 41 -3.55 -15.98 -17.22
CA PRO A 41 -4.10 -16.26 -18.56
C PRO A 41 -3.23 -17.16 -19.44
N LEU A 42 -1.92 -17.15 -19.20
CA LEU A 42 -0.91 -17.92 -19.93
C LEU A 42 -0.21 -18.95 -19.03
N GLY A 43 -0.85 -19.33 -17.92
CA GLY A 43 -0.29 -20.24 -16.92
C GLY A 43 0.81 -19.58 -16.06
N PRO A 44 1.60 -20.39 -15.33
CA PRO A 44 2.69 -19.86 -14.51
C PRO A 44 3.61 -18.94 -15.33
N SER A 45 4.00 -17.80 -14.74
CA SER A 45 4.78 -16.74 -15.42
C SER A 45 4.03 -16.02 -16.56
N SER A 46 2.72 -15.82 -16.44
CA SER A 46 1.95 -15.08 -17.47
C SER A 46 2.53 -13.70 -17.77
N LEU A 47 2.98 -12.98 -16.72
CA LEU A 47 3.57 -11.65 -16.86
C LEU A 47 4.83 -11.66 -17.74
N ASP A 48 5.73 -12.63 -17.55
CA ASP A 48 6.98 -12.74 -18.33
C ASP A 48 6.73 -13.16 -19.78
N ARG A 49 5.69 -13.98 -19.99
CA ARG A 49 5.37 -14.53 -21.31
C ARG A 49 4.77 -13.47 -22.23
N ASP A 50 3.73 -12.79 -21.75
CA ASP A 50 3.07 -11.72 -22.49
C ASP A 50 2.17 -10.92 -21.53
N PRO A 51 2.57 -9.70 -21.14
CA PRO A 51 1.78 -8.85 -20.26
C PRO A 51 0.74 -8.03 -21.04
N SER A 52 0.63 -8.16 -22.37
CA SER A 52 -0.27 -7.33 -23.19
C SER A 52 -1.76 -7.50 -22.89
N TYR A 53 -2.15 -8.60 -22.23
CA TYR A 53 -3.52 -8.82 -21.78
C TYR A 53 -3.80 -8.25 -20.38
N LEU A 54 -2.81 -7.68 -19.70
CA LEU A 54 -2.97 -7.04 -18.39
C LEU A 54 -3.39 -5.58 -18.59
N SER A 55 -4.70 -5.36 -18.62
CA SER A 55 -5.32 -4.04 -18.79
C SER A 55 -6.58 -3.91 -17.93
N ILE A 56 -6.95 -2.69 -17.57
CA ILE A 56 -8.18 -2.38 -16.84
C ILE A 56 -9.40 -2.81 -17.65
N GLU A 57 -9.49 -2.45 -18.93
CA GLU A 57 -10.65 -2.78 -19.78
C GLU A 57 -10.86 -4.29 -19.88
N GLN A 58 -9.75 -5.01 -20.00
CA GLN A 58 -9.70 -6.45 -20.04
C GLN A 58 -10.20 -7.08 -18.74
N ALA A 59 -9.76 -6.60 -17.57
CA ALA A 59 -10.26 -7.06 -16.27
C ALA A 59 -11.76 -6.74 -16.07
N LEU A 60 -12.22 -5.56 -16.49
CA LEU A 60 -13.64 -5.21 -16.44
C LEU A 60 -14.49 -6.13 -17.32
N ALA A 61 -13.99 -6.50 -18.49
CA ALA A 61 -14.65 -7.45 -19.39
C ALA A 61 -14.74 -8.86 -18.77
N ASP A 62 -13.71 -9.30 -18.04
CA ASP A 62 -13.75 -10.57 -17.32
C ASP A 62 -14.85 -10.57 -16.26
N PHE A 63 -14.92 -9.51 -15.44
CA PHE A 63 -15.95 -9.40 -14.40
C PHE A 63 -17.35 -9.39 -15.00
N ALA A 64 -17.58 -8.63 -16.08
CA ALA A 64 -18.87 -8.59 -16.75
C ALA A 64 -19.27 -9.98 -17.32
N THR A 65 -18.31 -10.70 -17.92
CA THR A 65 -18.52 -12.04 -18.46
C THR A 65 -18.81 -13.06 -17.35
N LEU A 66 -18.07 -12.99 -16.24
CA LEU A 66 -18.27 -13.84 -15.07
C LEU A 66 -19.66 -13.61 -14.46
N ILE A 67 -20.11 -12.36 -14.33
CA ILE A 67 -21.44 -12.04 -13.81
C ILE A 67 -22.52 -12.70 -14.68
N TYR A 68 -22.40 -12.58 -16.01
CA TYR A 68 -23.34 -13.22 -16.93
C TYR A 68 -23.34 -14.75 -16.76
N HIS A 69 -22.15 -15.36 -16.69
CA HIS A 69 -22.01 -16.81 -16.48
C HIS A 69 -22.65 -17.28 -15.17
N VAL A 70 -22.38 -16.59 -14.06
CA VAL A 70 -22.96 -16.95 -12.75
C VAL A 70 -24.48 -16.79 -12.77
N LYS A 71 -25.01 -15.70 -13.35
CA LYS A 71 -26.46 -15.51 -13.48
C LYS A 71 -27.11 -16.62 -14.29
N GLU A 72 -26.50 -17.02 -15.41
CA GLU A 72 -27.01 -18.11 -16.24
C GLU A 72 -27.00 -19.45 -15.48
N LYS A 73 -25.86 -19.79 -14.88
CA LYS A 73 -25.67 -21.03 -14.12
C LYS A 73 -26.67 -21.19 -12.97
N HIS A 74 -27.05 -20.10 -12.33
CA HIS A 74 -27.96 -20.09 -11.18
C HIS A 74 -29.41 -19.72 -11.52
N GLY A 75 -29.75 -19.50 -12.80
CA GLY A 75 -31.10 -19.04 -13.19
C GLY A 75 -31.47 -17.67 -12.63
N ALA A 76 -30.48 -16.83 -12.33
CA ALA A 76 -30.60 -15.58 -11.59
C ALA A 76 -30.54 -14.33 -12.49
N ARG A 77 -31.10 -14.42 -13.72
CA ARG A 77 -31.01 -13.35 -14.74
C ARG A 77 -31.47 -11.99 -14.22
N ASP A 78 -32.58 -11.97 -13.49
CA ASP A 78 -33.21 -10.75 -12.95
C ASP A 78 -32.63 -10.30 -11.59
N SER A 79 -31.68 -11.04 -11.01
CA SER A 79 -31.08 -10.66 -9.73
C SER A 79 -30.20 -9.41 -9.88
N PRO A 80 -30.34 -8.38 -9.02
CA PRO A 80 -29.45 -7.23 -9.05
C PRO A 80 -28.05 -7.61 -8.57
N VAL A 81 -27.02 -6.97 -9.13
CA VAL A 81 -25.61 -7.16 -8.77
C VAL A 81 -25.04 -5.81 -8.34
N ILE A 82 -24.41 -5.78 -7.16
CA ILE A 82 -23.69 -4.62 -6.65
C ILE A 82 -22.20 -4.95 -6.66
N ALA A 83 -21.40 -4.12 -7.33
CA ALA A 83 -19.95 -4.28 -7.33
C ALA A 83 -19.34 -3.72 -6.04
N PHE A 84 -18.42 -4.46 -5.44
CA PHE A 84 -17.64 -4.02 -4.27
C PHE A 84 -16.16 -3.96 -4.63
N GLY A 85 -15.44 -3.01 -4.05
CA GLY A 85 -13.97 -3.03 -4.08
C GLY A 85 -13.36 -1.92 -3.23
N GLY A 86 -12.15 -2.17 -2.74
CA GLY A 86 -11.30 -1.20 -2.03
C GLY A 86 -10.08 -0.83 -2.87
N SER A 87 -9.47 0.34 -2.65
CA SER A 87 -8.26 0.76 -3.39
C SER A 87 -8.49 0.74 -4.92
N TYR A 88 -7.57 0.19 -5.71
CA TYR A 88 -7.74 -0.10 -7.14
C TYR A 88 -9.00 -0.95 -7.42
N GLY A 89 -9.34 -1.91 -6.55
CA GLY A 89 -10.60 -2.65 -6.63
C GLY A 89 -11.83 -1.74 -6.55
N GLY A 90 -11.74 -0.65 -5.80
CA GLY A 90 -12.78 0.39 -5.74
C GLY A 90 -12.89 1.17 -7.05
N MET A 91 -11.75 1.50 -7.68
CA MET A 91 -11.73 2.10 -9.03
C MET A 91 -12.38 1.14 -10.05
N LEU A 92 -12.00 -0.13 -10.02
CA LEU A 92 -12.60 -1.18 -10.85
C LEU A 92 -14.11 -1.32 -10.60
N ALA A 93 -14.58 -1.29 -9.35
CA ALA A 93 -16.00 -1.35 -9.04
C ALA A 93 -16.77 -0.15 -9.62
N ALA A 94 -16.23 1.06 -9.46
CA ALA A 94 -16.81 2.27 -10.03
C ALA A 94 -16.84 2.24 -11.56
N TRP A 95 -15.74 1.84 -12.20
CA TRP A 95 -15.64 1.73 -13.65
C TRP A 95 -16.48 0.61 -14.23
N LEU A 96 -16.59 -0.53 -13.54
CA LEU A 96 -17.50 -1.62 -13.91
C LEU A 96 -18.94 -1.10 -13.96
N ARG A 97 -19.37 -0.32 -12.96
CA ARG A 97 -20.69 0.32 -12.97
C ARG A 97 -20.84 1.34 -14.09
N ALA A 98 -19.81 2.14 -14.37
CA ALA A 98 -19.87 3.15 -15.42
C ALA A 98 -19.91 2.55 -16.84
N LYS A 99 -19.15 1.48 -17.08
CA LYS A 99 -18.98 0.86 -18.41
C LYS A 99 -19.95 -0.27 -18.69
N TYR A 100 -20.37 -1.01 -17.66
CA TYR A 100 -21.29 -2.14 -17.76
C TYR A 100 -22.52 -1.96 -16.84
N PRO A 101 -23.30 -0.86 -16.98
CA PRO A 101 -24.46 -0.60 -16.14
C PRO A 101 -25.60 -1.64 -16.32
N ASN A 102 -25.55 -2.42 -17.41
CA ASN A 102 -26.42 -3.56 -17.66
C ASN A 102 -26.02 -4.81 -16.85
N ALA A 103 -24.75 -4.95 -16.47
CA ALA A 103 -24.26 -6.08 -15.68
C ALA A 103 -24.38 -5.82 -14.17
N VAL A 104 -24.08 -4.60 -13.72
CA VAL A 104 -24.13 -4.21 -12.29
C VAL A 104 -25.03 -3.00 -12.07
N GLN A 105 -25.89 -3.05 -11.06
CA GLN A 105 -26.88 -2.01 -10.74
C GLN A 105 -26.31 -0.89 -9.86
N GLY A 106 -25.24 -1.16 -9.12
CA GLY A 106 -24.56 -0.18 -8.28
C GLY A 106 -23.13 -0.61 -7.96
N ALA A 107 -22.39 0.28 -7.31
CA ALA A 107 -21.04 0.01 -6.85
C ALA A 107 -20.78 0.67 -5.49
N ILE A 108 -20.10 -0.06 -4.60
CA ILE A 108 -19.48 0.46 -3.39
C ILE A 108 -17.98 0.50 -3.65
N ALA A 109 -17.47 1.71 -3.91
CA ALA A 109 -16.07 2.00 -4.21
C ALA A 109 -15.40 2.57 -2.95
N GLY A 110 -14.91 1.68 -2.09
CA GLY A 110 -14.26 2.04 -0.83
C GLY A 110 -12.86 2.60 -1.07
N SER A 111 -12.60 3.82 -0.59
CA SER A 111 -11.28 4.47 -0.69
C SER A 111 -10.65 4.37 -2.09
N ALA A 112 -11.45 4.49 -3.15
CA ALA A 112 -10.99 4.40 -4.54
C ALA A 112 -10.24 5.70 -4.92
N PRO A 113 -8.91 5.65 -5.13
CA PRO A 113 -8.12 6.84 -5.34
C PRO A 113 -8.29 7.36 -6.78
N VAL A 114 -9.28 8.23 -6.99
CA VAL A 114 -9.44 8.99 -8.24
C VAL A 114 -8.57 10.26 -8.26
N GLY A 115 -7.91 10.61 -7.14
CA GLY A 115 -7.08 11.81 -6.93
C GLY A 115 -5.97 11.53 -5.91
N ALA A 116 -4.75 12.06 -6.12
CA ALA A 116 -3.55 11.68 -5.36
C ALA A 116 -3.30 12.59 -4.16
N TYR A 117 -2.87 12.01 -3.03
CA TYR A 117 -2.60 12.71 -1.79
C TYR A 117 -1.38 12.15 -1.08
N VAL A 118 -0.51 13.02 -0.57
CA VAL A 118 0.60 12.61 0.31
C VAL A 118 0.08 12.57 1.74
N VAL A 119 0.07 11.39 2.36
CA VAL A 119 -0.68 11.16 3.61
C VAL A 119 0.17 11.51 4.83
N THR A 120 0.17 12.79 5.20
CA THR A 120 0.94 13.32 6.35
C THR A 120 0.08 13.81 7.50
N TYR A 121 -1.23 13.90 7.29
CA TYR A 121 -2.18 14.33 8.32
C TYR A 121 -2.22 13.36 9.50
N ASP A 122 -2.07 12.06 9.28
CA ASP A 122 -2.14 11.06 10.37
C ASP A 122 -0.99 11.20 11.39
N ALA A 123 0.13 11.82 11.00
CA ALA A 123 1.25 12.14 11.88
C ALA A 123 1.05 13.48 12.65
N SER A 124 -0.13 14.10 12.56
CA SER A 124 -0.44 15.38 13.22
C SER A 124 -1.06 15.20 14.61
N PRO A 125 -0.92 16.20 15.51
CA PRO A 125 -1.64 16.23 16.78
C PRO A 125 -3.16 16.14 16.61
N GLU A 126 -3.71 16.73 15.54
CA GLU A 126 -5.14 16.72 15.24
C GLU A 126 -5.65 15.31 14.95
N ALA A 127 -4.82 14.44 14.37
CA ALA A 127 -5.09 13.02 14.17
C ALA A 127 -4.77 12.15 15.40
N GLY A 128 -4.26 12.76 16.48
CA GLY A 128 -3.92 12.11 17.74
C GLY A 128 -2.48 11.59 17.84
N ALA A 129 -1.60 11.96 16.91
CA ALA A 129 -0.18 11.62 16.99
C ALA A 129 0.59 12.55 17.94
N ALA A 130 1.81 12.15 18.33
CA ALA A 130 2.67 12.95 19.18
C ALA A 130 2.98 14.32 18.56
N LYS A 131 2.99 15.36 19.40
CA LYS A 131 3.03 16.77 18.96
C LYS A 131 4.15 17.10 17.99
N HIS A 132 5.33 16.53 18.23
CA HIS A 132 6.54 16.81 17.45
C HIS A 132 6.82 15.78 16.36
N CYS A 133 5.99 14.74 16.22
CA CYS A 133 6.23 13.63 15.28
C CYS A 133 6.44 14.13 13.85
N ARG A 134 5.48 14.85 13.28
CA ARG A 134 5.58 15.36 11.90
C ARG A 134 6.86 16.18 11.66
N ALA A 135 7.24 17.02 12.61
CA ALA A 135 8.45 17.84 12.51
C ALA A 135 9.72 16.96 12.58
N ASN A 136 9.74 15.98 13.47
CA ASN A 136 10.86 15.07 13.66
C ASN A 136 11.04 14.10 12.48
N VAL A 137 9.95 13.62 11.87
CA VAL A 137 9.99 12.86 10.61
C VAL A 137 10.64 13.70 9.51
N HIS A 138 10.22 14.95 9.37
CA HIS A 138 10.81 15.87 8.38
C HIS A 138 12.29 16.13 8.65
N SER A 139 12.65 16.45 9.90
CA SER A 139 14.05 16.63 10.30
C SER A 139 14.90 15.38 10.07
N PHE A 140 14.39 14.18 10.34
CA PHE A 140 15.08 12.93 10.05
C PHE A 140 15.48 12.84 8.57
N PHE A 141 14.56 13.10 7.65
CA PHE A 141 14.87 13.03 6.22
C PHE A 141 15.89 14.08 5.78
N GLN A 142 15.82 15.29 6.32
CA GLN A 142 16.82 16.33 6.05
C GLN A 142 18.21 15.91 6.51
N GLU A 143 18.32 15.36 7.72
CA GLU A 143 19.60 14.93 8.30
C GLU A 143 20.17 13.70 7.58
N LEU A 144 19.33 12.70 7.28
CA LEU A 144 19.70 11.51 6.53
C LEU A 144 20.30 11.87 5.17
N LEU A 145 19.65 12.80 4.44
CA LEU A 145 20.04 13.16 3.08
C LEU A 145 21.18 14.18 3.03
N ALA A 146 21.33 15.03 4.05
CA ALA A 146 22.52 15.87 4.20
C ALA A 146 23.80 15.03 4.34
N ASP A 147 23.68 13.85 4.92
CA ASP A 147 24.78 12.95 5.23
C ASP A 147 24.96 11.80 4.23
N LYS A 148 24.15 11.75 3.15
CA LYS A 148 24.11 10.62 2.22
C LYS A 148 25.43 10.31 1.51
N GLU A 149 26.27 11.32 1.27
CA GLU A 149 27.57 11.15 0.60
C GLU A 149 28.72 10.85 1.60
N ARG A 150 28.46 10.80 2.90
CA ARG A 150 29.48 10.54 3.92
C ARG A 150 29.66 9.03 4.12
N ALA A 151 30.71 8.45 3.53
CA ALA A 151 31.01 7.02 3.67
C ALA A 151 31.11 6.53 5.13
N SER A 152 31.59 7.38 6.06
CA SER A 152 31.64 7.05 7.49
C SER A 152 30.27 6.93 8.17
N PHE A 153 29.21 7.46 7.56
CA PHE A 153 27.84 7.39 8.05
C PHE A 153 27.14 6.09 7.63
N TRP A 154 27.53 5.48 6.51
CA TRP A 154 26.81 4.33 5.95
C TRP A 154 26.81 3.11 6.87
N GLN A 155 27.95 2.80 7.50
CA GLN A 155 28.01 1.70 8.46
C GLN A 155 27.16 1.99 9.71
N HIS A 156 27.22 3.23 10.21
CA HIS A 156 26.40 3.64 11.36
C HIS A 156 24.90 3.52 11.05
N LEU A 157 24.48 3.97 9.87
CA LEU A 157 23.10 3.83 9.39
C LEU A 157 22.69 2.35 9.32
N ALA A 158 23.56 1.49 8.79
CA ALA A 158 23.32 0.06 8.70
C ALA A 158 23.16 -0.58 10.09
N ASP A 159 23.99 -0.20 11.05
CA ASP A 159 23.95 -0.74 12.40
C ASP A 159 22.67 -0.31 13.13
N VAL A 160 22.30 0.98 13.08
CA VAL A 160 21.12 1.52 13.77
C VAL A 160 19.82 0.97 13.19
N PHE A 161 19.69 0.91 11.86
CA PHE A 161 18.52 0.33 11.22
C PHE A 161 18.56 -1.19 11.14
N ARG A 162 19.64 -1.86 11.57
CA ARG A 162 19.85 -3.31 11.40
C ARG A 162 19.70 -3.75 9.93
N LEU A 163 20.35 -3.04 9.02
CA LEU A 163 20.34 -3.39 7.60
C LEU A 163 21.20 -4.63 7.36
N CYS A 164 20.77 -5.51 6.46
CA CYS A 164 21.54 -6.70 6.10
C CYS A 164 22.84 -6.36 5.35
N LEU A 165 22.81 -5.26 4.59
CA LEU A 165 23.94 -4.72 3.85
C LEU A 165 24.03 -3.22 4.15
N ALA A 166 25.25 -2.74 4.38
CA ALA A 166 25.50 -1.32 4.48
C ALA A 166 25.32 -0.65 3.11
N PRO A 167 24.81 0.59 3.06
CA PRO A 167 24.82 1.40 1.84
C PRO A 167 26.24 1.51 1.26
N GLU A 168 26.37 1.45 -0.07
CA GLU A 168 27.65 1.60 -0.77
C GLU A 168 27.73 2.91 -1.55
N SER A 169 26.63 3.66 -1.59
CA SER A 169 26.49 4.92 -2.32
C SER A 169 25.46 5.84 -1.68
N GLY A 170 25.51 7.13 -2.00
CA GLY A 170 24.43 8.06 -1.65
C GLY A 170 23.08 7.66 -2.25
N LYS A 171 23.05 6.86 -3.32
CA LYS A 171 21.83 6.31 -3.90
C LYS A 171 21.22 5.22 -3.00
N ASP A 172 22.04 4.38 -2.38
CA ASP A 172 21.55 3.37 -1.44
C ASP A 172 20.98 4.01 -0.18
N VAL A 173 21.57 5.10 0.30
CA VAL A 173 21.00 5.91 1.40
C VAL A 173 19.64 6.51 1.00
N GLU A 174 19.52 6.98 -0.24
CA GLU A 174 18.22 7.44 -0.77
C GLU A 174 17.20 6.30 -0.86
N ASN A 175 17.61 5.09 -1.24
CA ASN A 175 16.73 3.92 -1.22
C ASN A 175 16.26 3.58 0.21
N VAL A 176 17.14 3.70 1.21
CA VAL A 176 16.75 3.60 2.62
C VAL A 176 15.72 4.68 2.99
N ALA A 177 15.88 5.90 2.49
CA ALA A 177 14.89 6.96 2.71
C ALA A 177 13.51 6.60 2.12
N TYR A 178 13.45 6.09 0.89
CA TYR A 178 12.19 5.60 0.29
C TYR A 178 11.60 4.43 1.06
N TRP A 179 12.44 3.52 1.55
CA TRP A 179 12.01 2.40 2.38
C TRP A 179 11.40 2.88 3.72
N VAL A 180 12.02 3.86 4.39
CA VAL A 180 11.45 4.49 5.59
C VAL A 180 10.13 5.19 5.27
N GLN A 181 10.04 5.94 4.17
CA GLN A 181 8.80 6.59 3.75
C GLN A 181 7.67 5.58 3.52
N GLY A 182 7.96 4.47 2.83
CA GLY A 182 6.97 3.40 2.61
C GLY A 182 6.42 2.80 3.90
N ALA A 183 7.19 2.80 4.99
CA ALA A 183 6.68 2.41 6.30
C ALA A 183 5.62 3.40 6.83
N PHE A 184 5.86 4.70 6.70
CA PHE A 184 4.89 5.73 7.10
C PHE A 184 3.64 5.72 6.24
N ASP A 185 3.77 5.49 4.93
CA ASP A 185 2.61 5.33 4.06
C ASP A 185 1.79 4.09 4.48
N SER A 186 2.46 2.99 4.82
CA SER A 186 1.80 1.78 5.33
C SER A 186 1.09 2.03 6.67
N PHE A 187 1.70 2.80 7.58
CA PHE A 187 1.07 3.18 8.84
C PHE A 187 -0.16 4.06 8.64
N ALA A 188 -0.13 4.96 7.66
CA ALA A 188 -1.25 5.82 7.32
C ALA A 188 -2.41 5.02 6.69
N MET A 189 -2.11 4.19 5.69
CA MET A 189 -3.09 3.30 5.04
C MET A 189 -3.71 2.30 6.02
N GLY A 190 -2.89 1.76 6.91
CA GLY A 190 -3.27 0.75 7.90
C GLY A 190 -3.68 1.31 9.25
N ASN A 191 -4.02 2.60 9.36
CA ASN A 191 -4.23 3.30 10.63
C ASN A 191 -5.53 2.91 11.37
N TYR A 192 -5.81 1.61 11.47
CA TYR A 192 -7.02 1.05 12.05
C TYR A 192 -7.05 1.21 13.58
N PRO A 193 -8.25 1.35 14.18
CA PRO A 193 -8.42 1.45 15.64
C PRO A 193 -8.22 0.11 16.39
N TYR A 194 -7.78 -0.92 15.69
CA TYR A 194 -7.56 -2.28 16.19
C TYR A 194 -6.34 -2.91 15.49
N PRO A 195 -5.71 -3.94 16.08
CA PRO A 195 -4.60 -4.64 15.43
C PRO A 195 -5.02 -5.28 14.11
N SER A 196 -4.16 -5.21 13.10
CA SER A 196 -4.45 -5.72 11.75
C SER A 196 -3.19 -6.25 11.07
N THR A 197 -3.36 -7.26 10.23
CA THR A 197 -2.30 -7.81 9.38
C THR A 197 -2.40 -7.39 7.92
N TYR A 198 -3.36 -6.50 7.60
CA TYR A 198 -3.69 -6.15 6.21
C TYR A 198 -2.54 -5.46 5.46
N MET A 199 -1.83 -4.53 6.11
CA MET A 199 -0.72 -3.78 5.51
C MET A 199 0.63 -4.50 5.55
N GLY A 200 0.62 -5.80 5.86
CA GLY A 200 1.84 -6.55 6.17
C GLY A 200 2.31 -6.34 7.61
N GLY A 201 2.88 -7.40 8.20
CA GLY A 201 3.21 -7.42 9.63
C GLY A 201 1.97 -7.40 10.54
N ALA A 202 2.13 -7.73 11.82
CA ALA A 202 1.06 -7.62 12.81
C ALA A 202 1.04 -6.20 13.41
N LEU A 203 0.48 -5.23 12.67
CA LEU A 203 0.41 -3.85 13.12
C LEU A 203 -0.51 -3.71 14.35
N PRO A 204 -0.13 -2.87 15.34
CA PRO A 204 -0.98 -2.59 16.49
C PRO A 204 -2.17 -1.72 16.10
N ALA A 205 -3.08 -1.49 17.04
CA ALA A 205 -4.08 -0.43 16.90
C ALA A 205 -3.38 0.94 16.80
N TRP A 206 -3.83 1.79 15.89
CA TRP A 206 -3.28 3.12 15.63
C TRP A 206 -1.77 3.11 15.33
N PRO A 207 -1.30 2.36 14.32
CA PRO A 207 0.12 2.18 14.06
C PRO A 207 0.86 3.50 13.80
N MET A 208 0.22 4.49 13.17
CA MET A 208 0.85 5.81 12.99
C MET A 208 1.14 6.49 14.33
N ARG A 209 0.23 6.38 15.31
CA ARG A 209 0.45 6.95 16.65
C ARG A 209 1.57 6.22 17.38
N ALA A 210 1.59 4.89 17.31
CA ALA A 210 2.65 4.08 17.89
C ALA A 210 4.03 4.39 17.28
N ALA A 211 4.10 4.58 15.95
CA ALA A 211 5.32 5.03 15.28
C ALA A 211 5.75 6.44 15.74
N CYS A 212 4.78 7.35 15.86
CA CYS A 212 5.02 8.72 16.30
C CYS A 212 5.45 8.85 17.76
N ASP A 213 5.11 7.90 18.64
CA ASP A 213 5.55 7.91 20.03
C ASP A 213 7.09 7.78 20.15
N HIS A 214 7.74 7.13 19.18
CA HIS A 214 9.21 7.06 19.09
C HIS A 214 9.84 8.38 18.58
N LEU A 215 9.02 9.32 18.10
CA LEU A 215 9.44 10.59 17.52
C LEU A 215 8.78 11.78 18.25
N ALA A 216 8.51 11.63 19.55
CA ALA A 216 7.72 12.58 20.34
C ALA A 216 8.53 13.77 20.91
N ASP A 217 9.86 13.66 20.98
CA ASP A 217 10.72 14.62 21.66
C ASP A 217 10.70 16.01 21.01
N GLU A 218 10.76 17.08 21.82
CA GLU A 218 10.69 18.46 21.32
C GLU A 218 11.97 18.88 20.57
N LYS A 219 13.14 18.40 21.01
CA LYS A 219 14.45 18.75 20.46
C LYS A 219 15.39 17.54 20.49
N PRO A 220 15.08 16.47 19.72
CA PRO A 220 15.93 15.30 19.66
C PRO A 220 17.30 15.65 19.05
N SER A 221 18.35 14.98 19.51
CA SER A 221 19.63 15.01 18.80
C SER A 221 19.52 14.24 17.47
N LYS A 222 20.51 14.37 16.58
CA LYS A 222 20.56 13.58 15.34
C LYS A 222 20.54 12.07 15.62
N GLU A 223 21.19 11.65 16.69
CA GLU A 223 21.25 10.25 17.09
C GLU A 223 19.89 9.77 17.62
N ASP A 224 19.20 10.59 18.42
CA ASP A 224 17.85 10.26 18.91
C ASP A 224 16.85 10.14 17.76
N LEU A 225 16.95 11.02 16.74
CA LEU A 225 16.12 10.92 15.53
C LEU A 225 16.39 9.62 14.77
N LEU A 226 17.65 9.22 14.62
CA LEU A 226 18.03 8.00 13.90
C LEU A 226 17.51 6.74 14.61
N GLN A 227 17.69 6.67 15.94
CA GLN A 227 17.21 5.55 16.76
C GLN A 227 15.69 5.51 16.87
N GLY A 228 15.04 6.67 17.08
CA GLY A 228 13.58 6.78 17.12
C GLY A 228 12.95 6.37 15.79
N MET A 229 13.56 6.76 14.67
CA MET A 229 13.09 6.35 13.34
C MET A 229 13.26 4.85 13.12
N ALA A 230 14.42 4.27 13.50
CA ALA A 230 14.65 2.83 13.41
C ALA A 230 13.64 2.03 14.25
N ALA A 231 13.29 2.52 15.44
CA ALA A 231 12.26 1.92 16.29
C ALA A 231 10.86 2.02 15.64
N ALA A 232 10.51 3.19 15.09
CA ALA A 232 9.24 3.42 14.42
C ALA A 232 9.05 2.47 13.22
N VAL A 233 10.01 2.39 12.30
CA VAL A 233 9.90 1.50 11.13
C VAL A 233 9.94 0.02 11.52
N GLY A 234 10.56 -0.31 12.66
CA GLY A 234 10.57 -1.65 13.25
C GLY A 234 9.16 -2.19 13.54
N LEU A 235 8.17 -1.32 13.79
CA LEU A 235 6.77 -1.72 13.99
C LEU A 235 6.16 -2.42 12.76
N LEU A 236 6.60 -2.05 11.55
CA LEU A 236 6.17 -2.70 10.31
C LEU A 236 7.06 -3.89 9.97
N TYR A 237 8.38 -3.65 9.89
CA TYR A 237 9.30 -4.61 9.31
C TYR A 237 9.79 -5.68 10.29
N ASN A 238 9.52 -5.54 11.58
CA ASN A 238 9.84 -6.53 12.61
C ASN A 238 8.71 -6.70 13.63
N ALA A 239 7.47 -6.72 13.14
CA ALA A 239 6.30 -6.93 13.98
C ALA A 239 6.35 -8.25 14.79
N THR A 240 7.01 -9.30 14.28
CA THR A 240 7.17 -10.58 14.99
C THR A 240 8.37 -10.62 15.93
N GLY A 241 9.32 -9.69 15.79
CA GLY A 241 10.56 -9.67 16.57
C GLY A 241 11.69 -10.56 16.01
N ASP A 242 11.41 -11.38 15.00
CA ASP A 242 12.32 -12.43 14.53
C ASP A 242 13.21 -12.02 13.35
N ALA A 243 13.03 -10.82 12.79
CA ALA A 243 13.82 -10.36 11.65
C ALA A 243 15.26 -10.05 12.10
N PRO A 244 16.29 -10.78 11.62
CA PRO A 244 17.68 -10.54 12.02
C PRO A 244 18.23 -9.23 11.44
N CYS A 245 17.78 -8.85 10.25
CA CYS A 245 18.15 -7.63 9.55
C CYS A 245 17.12 -7.27 8.47
N TYR A 246 17.20 -6.06 7.90
CA TYR A 246 16.33 -5.59 6.82
C TYR A 246 17.06 -5.38 5.50
N ASN A 247 16.42 -5.76 4.40
CA ASN A 247 16.90 -5.45 3.05
C ASN A 247 16.24 -4.15 2.55
N ALA A 248 16.74 -3.01 3.03
CA ALA A 248 16.17 -1.69 2.73
C ALA A 248 16.73 -1.05 1.44
N THR A 249 17.77 -1.62 0.83
CA THR A 249 18.40 -1.07 -0.39
C THR A 249 17.67 -1.51 -1.67
N GLN A 250 16.81 -2.53 -1.58
CA GLN A 250 15.91 -2.92 -2.65
C GLN A 250 14.57 -2.18 -2.45
N LEU A 251 14.19 -1.33 -3.42
CA LEU A 251 12.91 -0.58 -3.42
C LEU A 251 11.66 -1.48 -3.36
N VAL A 252 11.83 -2.79 -3.46
CA VAL A 252 10.78 -3.79 -3.26
C VAL A 252 10.79 -4.19 -1.78
N GLY A 253 10.32 -3.30 -0.92
CA GLY A 253 9.95 -3.68 0.45
C GLY A 253 8.77 -4.68 0.43
N PRO A 254 8.37 -5.26 1.57
CA PRO A 254 7.19 -6.13 1.64
C PRO A 254 5.87 -5.41 1.26
N ALA A 255 5.86 -4.07 1.24
CA ALA A 255 4.77 -3.23 0.73
C ALA A 255 5.06 -2.65 -0.67
N GLY A 256 6.19 -3.00 -1.29
CA GLY A 256 6.57 -2.55 -2.62
C GLY A 256 5.74 -3.29 -3.67
N PRO A 257 5.20 -2.59 -4.67
CA PRO A 257 4.33 -3.23 -5.64
C PRO A 257 5.09 -4.27 -6.47
N GLY A 258 4.53 -5.47 -6.54
CA GLY A 258 5.07 -6.54 -7.39
C GLY A 258 5.14 -6.12 -8.86
N ALA A 259 5.93 -6.85 -9.65
CA ALA A 259 6.14 -6.55 -11.08
C ALA A 259 4.82 -6.42 -11.87
N THR A 260 3.77 -7.17 -11.49
CA THR A 260 2.43 -7.10 -12.09
C THR A 260 1.78 -5.73 -11.93
N TRP A 261 1.76 -5.18 -10.71
CA TRP A 261 1.22 -3.84 -10.46
C TRP A 261 2.06 -2.76 -11.13
N MET A 262 3.39 -2.91 -11.10
CA MET A 262 4.30 -2.00 -11.80
C MET A 262 4.04 -1.95 -13.31
N PHE A 263 3.68 -3.07 -13.93
CA PHE A 263 3.29 -3.07 -15.33
C PHE A 263 2.01 -2.24 -15.56
N GLN A 264 0.93 -2.51 -14.81
CA GLN A 264 -0.34 -1.77 -14.94
C GLN A 264 -0.15 -0.27 -14.69
N TRP A 265 0.67 0.07 -13.72
CA TRP A 265 1.06 1.44 -13.47
C TRP A 265 1.72 2.08 -14.70
N CYS A 266 2.75 1.42 -15.25
CA CYS A 266 3.53 1.95 -16.37
C CYS A 266 2.71 2.08 -17.66
N THR A 267 1.68 1.27 -17.86
CA THR A 267 0.87 1.26 -19.08
C THR A 267 -0.37 2.13 -18.99
N GLU A 268 -1.10 2.07 -17.87
CA GLU A 268 -2.44 2.67 -17.76
C GLU A 268 -2.50 3.79 -16.70
N ARG A 269 -1.41 4.02 -15.95
CA ARG A 269 -1.35 4.95 -14.81
C ARG A 269 -2.46 4.67 -13.80
N ALA A 270 -2.69 3.38 -13.54
CA ALA A 270 -3.81 2.86 -12.75
C ALA A 270 -3.73 3.14 -11.23
N GLY A 271 -2.77 3.92 -10.74
CA GLY A 271 -2.61 4.19 -9.31
C GLY A 271 -2.06 5.59 -9.02
N GLN A 272 -1.95 5.88 -7.73
CA GLN A 272 -1.46 7.15 -7.17
C GLN A 272 -0.50 6.91 -6.00
N GLU A 273 0.61 6.22 -6.24
CA GLU A 273 1.60 5.87 -5.22
C GLU A 273 3.02 6.31 -5.62
N LEU A 274 3.90 6.38 -4.62
CA LEU A 274 5.31 6.71 -4.79
C LEU A 274 6.01 5.74 -5.75
N PRO A 275 7.09 6.17 -6.43
CA PRO A 275 7.76 7.48 -6.35
C PRO A 275 7.16 8.57 -7.25
N PHE A 276 6.00 8.33 -7.88
CA PHE A 276 5.54 9.15 -9.00
C PHE A 276 4.63 10.34 -8.60
N TYR A 277 4.24 10.43 -7.33
CA TYR A 277 3.79 11.67 -6.68
C TYR A 277 4.85 12.09 -5.66
N PRO A 278 5.95 12.72 -6.14
CA PRO A 278 7.07 13.06 -5.30
C PRO A 278 6.65 13.98 -4.16
N ALA A 279 7.17 13.67 -2.98
CA ALA A 279 7.12 14.57 -1.86
C ALA A 279 7.86 15.88 -2.18
N THR A 280 7.33 16.98 -1.67
CA THR A 280 7.88 18.33 -1.87
C THR A 280 8.78 18.76 -0.72
N GLY A 281 8.66 18.10 0.45
CA GLY A 281 9.25 18.56 1.70
C GLY A 281 8.74 19.92 2.19
N ARG A 282 7.69 20.48 1.56
CA ARG A 282 7.09 21.78 1.93
C ARG A 282 5.70 21.63 2.51
N THR A 283 4.88 20.79 1.87
CA THR A 283 3.48 20.57 2.26
C THR A 283 3.28 19.22 2.96
N ASP A 284 4.31 18.38 2.93
CA ASP A 284 4.40 17.06 3.51
C ASP A 284 5.56 17.00 4.52
N MET A 285 5.79 15.83 5.13
CA MET A 285 6.80 15.61 6.16
C MET A 285 8.03 14.86 5.65
N PHE A 286 8.12 14.64 4.34
CA PHE A 286 9.23 13.90 3.73
C PHE A 286 10.26 14.89 3.18
N TRP A 287 11.18 14.44 2.33
CA TRP A 287 12.13 15.32 1.64
C TRP A 287 11.63 15.77 0.28
N ASP A 288 12.29 16.79 -0.28
CA ASP A 288 12.07 17.20 -1.66
C ASP A 288 12.66 16.16 -2.62
N GLN A 289 11.78 15.44 -3.31
CA GLN A 289 12.15 14.36 -4.23
C GLN A 289 12.44 14.86 -5.65
N GLY A 290 12.46 16.17 -5.88
CA GLY A 290 12.90 16.78 -7.13
C GLY A 290 11.89 16.58 -8.27
N ILE A 291 10.90 17.47 -8.32
CA ILE A 291 10.05 17.69 -9.52
C ILE A 291 10.74 18.67 -10.47
#